data_AF-A0A955YMY3-F1
#
_entry.id   AF-A0A955YMY3-F1
#
_cell.length_a   1.000
_cell.length_b   1.000
_cell.length_c   1.000
_cell.angle_alpha   90.00
_cell.angle_beta   90.00
_cell.angle_gamma   90.00
#
_symmetry.space_group_name_H-M   'P 1'
#
loop_
_entity.id
_entity.type
_entity.pdbx_description
1 polymer ?
#
loop_
_entity_poly.entity_id
_entity_poly.type
_entity_poly.pdbx_seq_one_letter_code
_entity_poly.pdbx_strand_id
1 'polypeptide(L)'
;RAGAPQQLGVPGEDAPHVAYRLKEPEALKGQHVVVVGGGNSAVESALILAQDGQCASVSISYRKPRFLRARGDNRKAIEQAIESGRVRALVPSRVVSVGERTLSLELDEEAGPRAITVPCEALIVQVGGTSPAQLLSSIGIELVTKYAER
;
A
#
# COMPACT_ATOMS: atom_id res chain seq x y z
N ARG A 1 -10.62 -5.58 -17.09
CA ARG A 1 -11.24 -6.05 -15.83
C ARG A 1 -10.15 -6.13 -14.79
N ALA A 2 -10.21 -5.33 -13.71
CA ALA A 2 -9.28 -5.46 -12.60
C ALA A 2 -9.60 -6.75 -11.83
N GLY A 3 -8.60 -7.60 -11.56
CA GLY A 3 -8.77 -8.79 -10.71
C GLY A 3 -9.10 -8.40 -9.28
N ALA A 4 -9.48 -9.38 -8.45
CA ALA A 4 -9.68 -9.17 -7.03
C ALA A 4 -8.38 -8.59 -6.40
N PRO A 5 -8.50 -7.64 -5.45
CA PRO A 5 -7.34 -7.11 -4.75
C PRO A 5 -6.64 -8.23 -3.98
N GLN A 6 -5.31 -8.19 -3.95
CA GLN A 6 -4.52 -9.12 -3.14
C GLN A 6 -4.67 -8.75 -1.66
N GLN A 7 -4.98 -9.74 -0.83
CA GLN A 7 -5.07 -9.60 0.62
C GLN A 7 -3.67 -9.59 1.27
N LEU A 8 -3.55 -8.97 2.43
CA LEU A 8 -2.39 -8.96 3.32
C LEU A 8 -2.23 -10.30 4.04
N GLY A 9 -3.34 -10.97 4.38
CA GLY A 9 -3.34 -12.24 5.10
C GLY A 9 -2.89 -12.11 6.56
N VAL A 10 -3.19 -10.97 7.20
CA VAL A 10 -2.75 -10.64 8.57
C VAL A 10 -3.94 -10.52 9.52
N PRO A 11 -3.75 -10.76 10.83
CA PRO A 11 -4.79 -10.53 11.82
C PRO A 11 -5.32 -9.09 11.77
N GLY A 12 -6.65 -8.93 11.81
CA GLY A 12 -7.34 -7.64 11.83
C GLY A 12 -7.54 -6.98 10.46
N GLU A 13 -7.14 -7.62 9.36
CA GLU A 13 -7.32 -7.09 8.00
C GLU A 13 -8.81 -6.87 7.63
N ASP A 14 -9.73 -7.60 8.27
CA ASP A 14 -11.17 -7.52 8.08
C ASP A 14 -11.83 -6.36 8.87
N ALA A 15 -11.06 -5.57 9.60
CA ALA A 15 -11.57 -4.45 10.36
C ALA A 15 -12.23 -3.38 9.47
N PRO A 16 -13.28 -2.68 9.95
CA PRO A 16 -14.07 -1.76 9.13
C PRO A 16 -13.30 -0.53 8.62
N HIS A 17 -12.17 -0.21 9.25
CA HIS A 17 -11.30 0.89 8.86
C HIS A 17 -10.22 0.48 7.83
N VAL A 18 -10.25 -0.79 7.38
CA VAL A 18 -9.39 -1.29 6.31
C VAL A 18 -10.14 -1.22 4.98
N ALA A 19 -9.57 -0.53 4.01
CA ALA A 19 -10.15 -0.37 2.67
C ALA A 19 -9.13 -0.68 1.58
N TYR A 20 -9.53 -1.44 0.56
CA TYR A 20 -8.64 -1.76 -0.57
C TYR A 20 -8.63 -0.72 -1.69
N ARG A 21 -9.43 0.33 -1.53
CA ARG A 21 -9.56 1.45 -2.46
C ARG A 21 -9.83 2.71 -1.68
N LEU A 22 -9.19 3.82 -2.08
CA LEU A 22 -9.56 5.14 -1.62
C LEU A 22 -10.84 5.57 -2.36
N LYS A 23 -11.94 5.78 -1.63
CA LYS A 23 -13.22 6.23 -2.19
C LYS A 23 -13.47 7.71 -1.93
N GLU A 24 -13.53 8.07 -0.65
CA GLU A 24 -13.88 9.40 -0.17
C GLU A 24 -12.74 9.88 0.72
N PRO A 25 -11.72 10.56 0.16
CA PRO A 25 -10.61 11.10 0.95
C PRO A 25 -11.08 11.97 2.11
N GLU A 26 -12.13 12.77 1.89
CA GLU A 26 -12.68 13.76 2.83
C GLU A 26 -13.22 13.12 4.11
N ALA A 27 -13.68 11.87 4.04
CA ALA A 27 -14.12 11.11 5.21
C ALA A 27 -12.96 10.78 6.17
N LEU A 28 -11.72 10.81 5.69
CA LEU A 28 -10.51 10.53 6.46
C LEU A 28 -9.93 11.80 7.11
N LYS A 29 -10.69 12.90 7.12
CA LYS A 29 -10.18 14.18 7.58
C LYS A 29 -9.73 14.12 9.04
N GLY A 30 -8.51 14.59 9.31
CA GLY A 30 -7.93 14.61 10.66
C GLY A 30 -7.55 13.24 11.24
N GLN A 31 -7.59 12.17 10.44
CA GLN A 31 -7.21 10.82 10.88
C GLN A 31 -5.73 10.52 10.61
N HIS A 32 -5.17 9.58 11.37
CA HIS A 32 -3.87 8.96 11.07
C HIS A 32 -4.05 7.86 10.02
N VAL A 33 -3.60 8.09 8.78
CA VAL A 33 -3.82 7.17 7.67
C VAL A 33 -2.52 6.48 7.26
N VAL A 34 -2.59 5.16 7.05
CA VAL A 34 -1.49 4.39 6.46
C VAL A 34 -1.92 3.81 5.12
N VAL A 35 -1.13 4.03 4.08
CA VAL A 35 -1.30 3.41 2.76
C VAL A 35 -0.30 2.26 2.62
N VAL A 36 -0.77 1.07 2.24
CA VAL A 36 0.07 -0.12 2.04
C VAL A 36 0.17 -0.42 0.57
N GLY A 37 1.38 -0.31 0.02
CA GLY A 37 1.66 -0.56 -1.38
C GLY A 37 2.71 0.38 -1.94
N GLY A 38 3.30 0.00 -3.08
CA GLY A 38 4.31 0.81 -3.76
C GLY A 38 4.07 1.01 -5.25
N GLY A 39 2.87 0.66 -5.73
CA GLY A 39 2.42 0.91 -7.10
C GLY A 39 1.85 2.30 -7.29
N ASN A 40 1.44 2.61 -8.52
CA ASN A 40 0.91 3.92 -8.87
C ASN A 40 -0.29 4.35 -8.00
N SER A 41 -1.27 3.46 -7.80
CA SER A 41 -2.46 3.77 -7.00
C SER A 41 -2.13 4.10 -5.55
N ALA A 42 -1.21 3.34 -4.93
CA ALA A 42 -0.77 3.55 -3.55
C ALA A 42 -0.12 4.93 -3.39
N VAL A 43 0.74 5.28 -4.34
CA VAL A 43 1.40 6.59 -4.35
C VAL A 43 0.39 7.73 -4.58
N GLU A 44 -0.53 7.61 -5.53
CA GLU A 44 -1.57 8.62 -5.77
C GLU A 44 -2.44 8.83 -4.52
N SER A 45 -2.87 7.74 -3.88
CA SER A 45 -3.67 7.80 -2.66
C SER A 45 -2.91 8.50 -1.52
N ALA A 46 -1.64 8.17 -1.32
CA ALA A 46 -0.81 8.84 -0.32
C ALA A 46 -0.64 10.34 -0.60
N LEU A 47 -0.43 10.73 -1.86
CA LEU A 47 -0.28 12.13 -2.25
C LEU A 47 -1.58 12.93 -2.08
N ILE A 48 -2.73 12.35 -2.43
CA ILE A 48 -4.06 12.97 -2.22
C ILE A 48 -4.31 13.18 -0.73
N LEU A 49 -4.03 12.17 0.09
CA LEU A 49 -4.27 12.21 1.54
C LEU A 49 -3.30 13.15 2.27
N ALA A 50 -2.13 13.42 1.68
CA ALA A 50 -1.10 14.29 2.24
C ALA A 50 -1.24 15.76 1.80
N GLN A 51 -2.36 16.12 1.17
CA GLN A 51 -2.71 17.53 0.96
C GLN A 51 -3.02 18.20 2.31
N ASP A 52 -2.67 19.48 2.43
CA ASP A 52 -2.76 20.21 3.68
C ASP A 52 -4.19 20.23 4.23
N GLY A 53 -4.33 19.92 5.52
CA GLY A 53 -5.63 19.88 6.21
C GLY A 53 -6.48 18.66 5.88
N GLN A 54 -5.97 17.71 5.09
CA GLN A 54 -6.64 16.45 4.80
C GLN A 54 -6.49 15.48 5.97
N CYS A 55 -5.34 14.82 6.15
CA CYS A 55 -5.14 13.87 7.26
C CYS A 55 -4.32 14.47 8.40
N ALA A 56 -4.43 13.93 9.62
CA ALA A 56 -3.53 14.32 10.72
C ALA A 56 -2.10 13.83 10.47
N SER A 57 -1.95 12.65 9.86
CA SER A 57 -0.67 12.18 9.32
C SER A 57 -0.90 11.17 8.23
N VAL A 58 -0.01 11.13 7.24
CA VAL A 58 0.00 10.09 6.20
C VAL A 58 1.31 9.32 6.27
N SER A 59 1.21 7.99 6.35
CA SER A 59 2.36 7.10 6.17
C SER A 59 2.15 6.19 4.97
N ILE A 60 3.23 5.80 4.30
CA ILE A 60 3.21 4.79 3.24
C ILE A 60 4.13 3.63 3.58
N SER A 61 3.59 2.42 3.63
CA SER A 61 4.31 1.17 3.89
C SER A 61 4.48 0.39 2.59
N TYR A 62 5.69 -0.10 2.35
CA TYR A 62 5.98 -0.91 1.18
C TYR A 62 7.16 -1.87 1.42
N ARG A 63 7.02 -3.11 0.93
CA ARG A 63 8.01 -4.19 1.09
C ARG A 63 9.35 -3.98 0.38
N LYS A 64 9.50 -2.94 -0.43
CA LYS A 64 10.75 -2.61 -1.12
C LYS A 64 11.20 -1.21 -0.69
N PRO A 65 12.50 -0.92 -0.75
CA PRO A 65 13.04 0.36 -0.28
C PRO A 65 12.64 1.57 -1.15
N ARG A 66 12.16 1.35 -2.38
CA ARG A 66 11.86 2.43 -3.34
C ARG A 66 10.58 2.17 -4.14
N PHE A 67 9.88 3.23 -4.50
CA PHE A 67 8.60 3.22 -5.24
C PHE A 67 8.78 3.07 -6.76
N LEU A 68 9.60 2.11 -7.20
CA LEU A 68 9.92 1.94 -8.63
C LEU A 68 8.73 1.51 -9.50
N ARG A 69 7.63 1.03 -8.89
CA ARG A 69 6.39 0.66 -9.60
C ARG A 69 5.45 1.83 -9.85
N ALA A 70 5.72 3.01 -9.27
CA ALA A 70 4.97 4.23 -9.56
C ALA A 70 5.45 4.85 -10.88
N ARG A 71 4.54 5.56 -11.58
CA ARG A 71 4.90 6.31 -12.79
C ARG A 71 5.87 7.44 -12.46
N GLY A 72 6.65 7.89 -13.45
CA GLY A 72 7.76 8.84 -13.26
C GLY A 72 7.38 10.09 -12.47
N ASP A 73 6.27 10.74 -12.80
CA ASP A 73 5.83 11.96 -12.12
C ASP A 73 5.37 11.68 -10.69
N ASN A 74 4.58 10.62 -10.49
CA ASN A 74 4.15 10.17 -9.17
C ASN A 74 5.33 9.76 -8.27
N ARG A 75 6.35 9.12 -8.84
CA ARG A 75 7.58 8.76 -8.12
C ARG A 75 8.32 10.01 -7.62
N LYS A 76 8.49 11.02 -8.47
CA LYS A 76 9.11 12.29 -8.05
C LYS A 76 8.26 12.99 -6.98
N ALA A 77 6.94 13.02 -7.16
CA ALA A 77 6.03 13.67 -6.22
C ALA A 77 6.04 13.01 -4.84
N ILE A 78 6.09 11.67 -4.75
CA ILE A 78 6.18 10.97 -3.46
C ILE A 78 7.55 11.17 -2.81
N GLU A 79 8.64 11.16 -3.58
CA GLU A 79 9.98 11.47 -3.06
C GLU A 79 10.01 12.88 -2.43
N GLN A 80 9.48 13.88 -3.13
CA GLN A 80 9.36 15.25 -2.60
C GLN A 80 8.43 15.33 -1.37
N ALA A 81 7.33 14.59 -1.35
CA ALA A 81 6.43 14.54 -0.20
C ALA A 81 7.08 13.90 1.04
N ILE A 82 7.96 12.91 0.83
CA ILE A 82 8.75 12.28 1.89
C ILE A 82 9.83 13.24 2.39
N GLU A 83 10.58 13.87 1.49
CA GLU A 83 11.64 14.83 1.84
C GLU A 83 11.09 16.05 2.60
N SER A 84 9.89 16.54 2.22
CA SER A 84 9.21 17.63 2.92
C SER A 84 8.48 17.21 4.21
N GLY A 85 8.49 15.91 4.55
CA GLY A 85 7.84 15.38 5.76
C GLY A 85 6.30 15.27 5.69
N ARG A 86 5.68 15.59 4.55
CA ARG A 86 4.22 15.45 4.35
C ARG A 86 3.76 14.00 4.33
N VAL A 87 4.61 13.09 3.86
CA VAL A 87 4.37 11.65 3.91
C VAL A 87 5.52 10.96 4.62
N ARG A 88 5.20 10.16 5.65
CA ARG A 88 6.19 9.32 6.32
C ARG A 88 6.37 8.01 5.54
N ALA A 89 7.59 7.78 5.04
CA ALA A 89 7.94 6.48 4.45
C ALA A 89 8.26 5.45 5.54
N LEU A 90 7.57 4.30 5.49
CA LEU A 90 7.82 3.13 6.33
C LEU A 90 8.33 2.02 5.40
N VAL A 91 9.54 2.16 4.88
CA VAL A 91 10.11 1.24 3.87
C VAL A 91 11.56 0.87 4.20
N PRO A 92 12.01 -0.35 3.87
CA PRO A 92 11.18 -1.49 3.48
C PRO A 92 10.43 -2.04 4.70
N SER A 93 9.14 -2.37 4.54
CA SER A 93 8.35 -2.93 5.65
C SER A 93 7.25 -3.89 5.20
N ARG A 94 6.76 -4.68 6.16
CA ARG A 94 5.61 -5.57 6.02
C ARG A 94 4.63 -5.33 7.16
N VAL A 95 3.34 -5.41 6.87
CA VAL A 95 2.29 -5.41 7.88
C VAL A 95 2.30 -6.76 8.60
N VAL A 96 2.25 -6.71 9.93
CA VAL A 96 2.21 -7.90 10.79
C VAL A 96 0.80 -8.10 11.34
N SER A 97 0.13 -7.04 11.77
CA SER A 97 -1.25 -7.06 12.25
C SER A 97 -1.87 -5.67 12.24
N VAL A 98 -3.20 -5.64 12.13
CA VAL A 98 -4.03 -4.42 12.24
C VAL A 98 -4.71 -4.43 13.60
N GLY A 99 -4.45 -3.38 14.40
CA GLY A 99 -5.13 -3.13 15.66
C GLY A 99 -6.35 -2.23 15.49
N GLU A 100 -7.01 -1.86 16.59
CA GLU A 100 -8.20 -0.99 16.53
C GLU A 100 -7.88 0.42 16.03
N ARG A 101 -6.73 0.97 16.44
CA ARG A 101 -6.26 2.33 16.08
C ARG A 101 -4.76 2.38 15.79
N THR A 102 -4.17 1.22 15.54
CA THR A 102 -2.72 1.06 15.36
C THR A 102 -2.42 0.03 14.27
N LEU A 103 -1.25 0.17 13.66
CA LEU A 103 -0.71 -0.79 12.70
C LEU A 103 0.65 -1.29 13.17
N SER A 104 0.79 -2.60 13.28
CA SER A 104 2.06 -3.24 13.59
C SER A 104 2.77 -3.63 12.30
N LEU A 105 4.03 -3.22 12.19
CA LEU A 105 4.87 -3.43 11.02
C LEU A 105 6.20 -4.04 11.45
N GLU A 106 6.79 -4.80 10.55
CA GLU A 106 8.19 -5.20 10.62
C GLU A 106 8.96 -4.40 9.58
N LEU A 107 9.94 -3.61 10.01
CA LEU A 107 10.88 -2.92 9.14
C LEU A 107 12.04 -3.86 8.82
N ASP A 108 12.42 -3.92 7.55
CA ASP A 108 13.57 -4.67 7.06
C ASP A 108 14.78 -3.73 7.04
N GLU A 109 15.54 -3.72 8.14
CA GLU A 109 16.73 -2.89 8.34
C GLU A 109 18.00 -3.74 8.22
N GLU A 110 19.16 -3.14 7.90
CA GLU A 110 20.43 -3.88 7.73
C GLU A 110 20.87 -4.65 9.00
N ALA A 111 20.52 -4.12 10.18
CA ALA A 111 20.81 -4.76 11.47
C ALA A 111 19.86 -5.92 11.80
N GLY A 112 18.86 -6.20 10.95
CA GLY A 112 17.83 -7.19 11.14
C GLY A 112 16.43 -6.59 11.23
N PRO A 113 15.38 -7.45 11.23
CA PRO A 113 14.00 -7.00 11.27
C PRO A 113 13.70 -6.28 12.59
N ARG A 114 13.05 -5.12 12.50
CA ARG A 114 12.63 -4.33 13.66
C ARG A 114 11.12 -4.17 13.68
N ALA A 115 10.49 -4.68 14.75
CA ALA A 115 9.07 -4.49 14.98
C ALA A 115 8.79 -3.04 15.41
N ILE A 116 7.79 -2.43 14.79
CA ILE A 116 7.28 -1.10 15.16
C ILE A 116 5.75 -1.12 15.21
N THR A 117 5.18 -0.17 15.94
CA THR A 117 3.74 0.10 15.91
C THR A 117 3.52 1.58 15.65
N VAL A 118 2.59 1.91 14.76
CA VAL A 118 2.24 3.29 14.40
C VAL A 118 0.75 3.55 14.60
N PRO A 119 0.33 4.80 14.87
CA PRO A 119 -1.08 5.18 14.82
C PRO A 119 -1.67 4.90 13.44
N CYS A 120 -2.87 4.31 13.40
CA CYS A 120 -3.57 4.01 12.16
C CYS A 120 -5.07 3.94 12.45
N GLU A 121 -5.81 4.96 12.05
CA GLU A 121 -7.27 5.04 12.15
C GLU A 121 -7.96 4.66 10.84
N ALA A 122 -7.22 4.73 9.72
CA ALA A 122 -7.64 4.18 8.44
C ALA A 122 -6.44 3.54 7.72
N LEU A 123 -6.67 2.36 7.16
CA LEU A 123 -5.68 1.59 6.41
C LEU A 123 -6.12 1.43 4.96
N ILE A 124 -5.35 1.97 4.02
CA ILE A 124 -5.64 1.85 2.58
C ILE A 124 -4.70 0.82 1.95
N VAL A 125 -5.23 -0.36 1.59
CA VAL A 125 -4.45 -1.49 1.07
C VAL A 125 -4.49 -1.52 -0.45
N GLN A 126 -3.37 -1.18 -1.10
CA GLN A 126 -3.23 -1.13 -2.56
C GLN A 126 -1.97 -1.87 -3.02
N VAL A 127 -1.91 -3.16 -2.67
CA VAL A 127 -0.77 -4.04 -2.97
C VAL A 127 -0.80 -4.68 -4.37
N GLY A 128 -1.84 -4.38 -5.16
CA GLY A 128 -2.08 -4.93 -6.49
C GLY A 128 -3.25 -5.92 -6.50
N GLY A 129 -3.54 -6.49 -7.67
CA GLY A 129 -4.51 -7.56 -7.82
C GLY A 129 -3.85 -8.78 -8.45
N THR A 130 -4.43 -9.94 -8.21
CA THR A 130 -4.02 -11.20 -8.85
C THR A 130 -4.22 -11.06 -10.36
N SER A 131 -3.19 -11.37 -11.16
CA SER A 131 -3.37 -11.38 -12.61
C SER A 131 -4.36 -12.49 -12.99
N PRO A 132 -5.15 -12.35 -14.07
CA PRO A 132 -5.99 -13.43 -14.56
C PRO A 132 -5.20 -14.72 -14.78
N ALA A 133 -3.92 -14.62 -15.16
CA ALA A 133 -3.03 -15.75 -15.32
C ALA A 133 -2.75 -16.49 -13.99
N GLN A 134 -2.50 -15.76 -12.90
CA GLN A 134 -2.31 -16.38 -11.58
C GLN A 134 -3.60 -17.00 -11.03
N LEU A 135 -4.76 -16.40 -11.32
CA LEU A 135 -6.07 -17.01 -11.02
C LEU A 135 -6.29 -18.31 -11.81
N LEU A 136 -6.01 -18.30 -13.12
CA LEU A 136 -6.16 -19.45 -14.01
C LEU A 136 -5.18 -20.59 -13.66
N SER A 137 -3.93 -20.30 -13.34
CA SER A 137 -2.97 -21.33 -12.89
C SER A 137 -3.34 -21.91 -11.52
N SER A 138 -3.90 -21.11 -10.60
CA SER A 138 -4.33 -21.62 -9.29
C SER A 138 -5.53 -22.57 -9.36
N ILE A 139 -6.32 -22.53 -10.45
CA ILE A 139 -7.39 -23.48 -10.75
C ILE A 139 -6.95 -24.60 -11.71
N GLY A 140 -5.65 -24.75 -11.97
CA GLY A 140 -5.08 -25.86 -12.76
C GLY A 140 -5.16 -25.69 -14.28
N ILE A 141 -5.41 -24.47 -14.78
CA ILE A 141 -5.42 -24.19 -16.21
C ILE A 141 -4.03 -23.73 -16.65
N GLU A 142 -3.34 -24.55 -17.44
CA GLU A 142 -2.11 -24.15 -18.13
C GLU A 142 -2.43 -23.13 -19.23
N LEU A 143 -1.87 -21.93 -19.09
CA LEU A 143 -1.91 -20.93 -20.15
C LEU A 143 -0.89 -21.30 -21.22
N VAL A 144 -1.38 -21.83 -22.34
CA VAL A 144 -0.58 -22.02 -23.55
C VAL A 144 -0.30 -20.64 -24.16
N THR A 145 0.91 -20.12 -23.93
CA THR A 145 1.42 -18.95 -24.66
C THR A 145 1.67 -19.35 -26.11
N LYS A 146 0.73 -19.03 -27.00
CA LYS A 146 1.01 -19.02 -28.44
C LYS A 146 1.92 -17.82 -28.74
N TYR A 147 3.20 -18.09 -28.92
CA TYR A 147 4.08 -17.17 -29.62
C TYR A 147 3.55 -17.02 -31.05
N ALA A 148 3.15 -15.81 -31.41
CA ALA A 148 2.90 -15.48 -32.80
C ALA A 148 4.26 -15.42 -33.51
N GLU A 149 4.47 -16.33 -34.46
CA GLU A 149 5.60 -16.25 -35.39
C GLU A 149 5.34 -15.17 -36.44
N ARG A 150 6.33 -14.28 -36.57
CA ARG A 150 6.61 -13.26 -37.59
C ARG A 150 5.81 -11.96 -37.58
#